data_AF-A0A376KYI1-F1
#
_entry.id   AF-A0A376KYI1-F1
#
_cell.length_a   1.000
_cell.length_b   1.000
_cell.length_c   1.000
_cell.angle_alpha   90.00
_cell.angle_beta   90.00
_cell.angle_gamma   90.00
#
_symmetry.space_group_name_H-M   'P 1'
#
loop_
_entity.id
_entity.type
_entity.pdbx_description
1 polymer ?
#
loop_
_entity_poly.entity_id
_entity_poly.type
_entity_poly.pdbx_seq_one_letter_code
_entity_poly.pdbx_strand_id
1 'polypeptide(L)' 'MFTLLALFSILIHAWIGMWQVLTDYVKPLALRLMLQLVIVVALVVYVIYGFVVVWGV' A
#
# COMPACT_ATOMS: atom_id res chain seq x y z
N MET A 1 4.21 -16.97 -11.03
CA MET A 1 3.81 -17.36 -9.65
C MET A 1 4.60 -16.57 -8.60
N PHE A 2 5.93 -16.76 -8.50
CA PHE A 2 6.76 -16.04 -7.51
C PHE A 2 6.69 -14.51 -7.59
N THR A 3 6.52 -13.96 -8.79
CA THR A 3 6.35 -12.52 -9.01
C THR A 3 5.09 -11.94 -8.37
N LEU A 4 3.98 -12.68 -8.35
CA LEU A 4 2.76 -12.23 -7.66
C LEU A 4 2.92 -12.32 -6.14
N LEU A 5 3.56 -13.39 -5.64
CA LEU A 5 3.85 -13.51 -4.21
C LEU A 5 4.75 -12.36 -3.73
N ALA A 6 5.77 -12.01 -4.53
CA ALA A 6 6.61 -10.85 -4.26
C ALA A 6 5.81 -9.53 -4.27
N LEU A 7 4.92 -9.34 -5.26
CA LEU A 7 4.03 -8.18 -5.34
C LEU A 7 3.16 -8.04 -4.08
N PHE A 8 2.47 -9.10 -3.66
CA PHE A 8 1.66 -9.05 -2.43
C PHE A 8 2.51 -8.80 -1.18
N SER A 9 3.69 -9.44 -1.10
CA SER A 9 4.59 -9.28 0.05
C SER A 9 5.05 -7.83 0.22
N ILE A 10 5.46 -7.18 -0.88
CA ILE A 10 5.93 -5.79 -0.81
C ILE A 10 4.79 -4.81 -0.52
N LEU A 11 3.58 -5.07 -1.02
CA LEU A 11 2.41 -4.23 -0.75
C LEU A 11 1.97 -4.31 0.73
N ILE A 12 1.99 -5.49 1.33
CA ILE A 12 1.70 -5.67 2.76
C ILE A 12 2.80 -5.01 3.61
N HIS A 13 4.07 -5.20 3.25
CA HIS A 13 5.19 -4.53 3.91
C HIS A 13 5.04 -3.00 3.87
N ALA A 14 4.69 -2.44 2.71
CA ALA A 14 4.46 -1.01 2.53
C ALA A 14 3.28 -0.50 3.37
N TRP A 15 2.15 -1.23 3.42
CA TRP A 15 1.03 -0.86 4.30
C TRP A 15 1.50 -0.78 5.74
N ILE A 16 2.04 -1.86 6.30
CA ILE A 16 2.39 -1.93 7.72
C ILE A 16 3.42 -0.87 8.07
N GLY A 17 4.47 -0.71 7.26
CA GLY A 17 5.50 0.30 7.47
C GLY A 17 4.93 1.72 7.45
N MET A 18 4.07 2.04 6.47
CA MET A 18 3.46 3.37 6.39
C MET A 18 2.47 3.63 7.53
N TRP A 19 1.73 2.61 7.99
CA TRP A 19 0.89 2.73 9.17
C TRP A 19 1.72 3.15 10.39
N GLN A 20 2.86 2.50 10.62
CA GLN A 20 3.76 2.84 11.74
C GLN A 20 4.28 4.28 11.63
N VAL A 21 4.78 4.68 10.45
CA VAL A 21 5.23 6.06 10.20
C VAL A 21 4.12 7.08 10.49
N LEU A 22 2.90 6.81 10.02
CA LEU A 22 1.77 7.70 10.25
C LEU A 22 1.37 7.79 11.72
N THR A 23 1.36 6.68 12.46
CA THR A 23 1.06 6.69 13.90
C THR A 23 2.14 7.38 14.72
N ASP A 24 3.41 7.21 14.33
CA ASP A 24 4.55 7.70 15.09
C ASP A 24 4.78 9.20 14.86
N TYR A 25 4.59 9.70 13.64
CA TYR A 25 4.95 11.07 13.29
C TYR A 25 3.75 12.00 13.04
N VAL A 26 2.58 11.50 12.61
CA VAL A 26 1.41 12.36 12.31
C VAL A 26 0.45 12.38 13.50
N LYS A 27 0.52 13.45 14.28
CA LYS A 27 -0.29 13.61 15.50
C LYS A 27 -1.75 14.02 15.25
N PRO A 28 -2.06 14.95 14.33
CA PRO A 28 -3.45 15.31 14.06
C PRO A 28 -4.22 14.15 13.43
N LEU A 29 -5.29 13.69 14.09
CA LEU A 29 -6.05 12.51 13.67
C LEU A 29 -6.62 12.65 12.25
N ALA A 30 -7.24 13.79 11.95
CA ALA A 30 -7.86 14.02 10.64
C ALA A 30 -6.84 13.93 9.49
N LEU A 31 -5.67 14.56 9.65
CA LEU A 31 -4.58 14.49 8.66
C LEU A 31 -4.08 13.04 8.51
N ARG A 32 -3.89 12.33 9.63
CA ARG A 32 -3.44 10.94 9.61
C ARG A 32 -4.40 10.04 8.84
N LEU A 33 -5.71 10.18 9.07
CA LEU A 33 -6.73 9.37 8.37
C LEU A 33 -6.78 9.69 6.87
N MET A 34 -6.65 10.96 6.49
CA MET A 34 -6.58 11.35 5.09
C MET A 34 -5.35 10.77 4.39
N LEU A 35 -4.18 10.85 5.02
CA LEU A 35 -2.95 10.24 4.49
C LEU A 35 -3.06 8.72 4.41
N GLN A 36 -3.64 8.07 5.44
CA GLN A 36 -3.86 6.63 5.44
C GLN A 36 -4.76 6.21 4.27
N LEU A 37 -5.83 6.97 3.99
CA LEU A 37 -6.72 6.71 2.85
C LEU A 37 -5.96 6.82 1.52
N VAL A 38 -5.15 7.88 1.33
CA VAL A 38 -4.33 8.05 0.13
C VAL A 38 -3.37 6.88 -0.09
N ILE A 39 -2.70 6.44 0.98
CA ILE A 39 -1.78 5.28 0.92
C ILE A 39 -2.53 4.01 0.55
N VAL A 40 -3.67 3.73 1.19
CA VAL A 40 -4.46 2.52 0.88
C VAL A 40 -4.95 2.54 -0.57
N VAL A 41 -5.45 3.68 -1.07
CA VAL A 41 -5.85 3.82 -2.47
C VAL A 41 -4.68 3.57 -3.42
N ALA A 42 -3.52 4.16 -3.15
CA ALA A 42 -2.32 3.94 -3.96
C ALA A 42 -1.90 2.46 -3.99
N LEU A 43 -1.91 1.79 -2.83
CA LEU A 43 -1.59 0.36 -2.75
C LEU A 43 -2.59 -0.50 -3.54
N VAL A 44 -3.89 -0.20 -3.49
CA VAL A 44 -4.92 -0.89 -4.29
C VAL A 44 -4.67 -0.69 -5.79
N VAL A 45 -4.37 0.53 -6.22
CA VAL A 45 -4.02 0.81 -7.62
C VAL A 45 -2.81 -0.02 -8.05
N TYR A 46 -1.77 -0.11 -7.22
CA TYR A 46 -0.59 -0.92 -7.53
C TYR A 46 -0.84 -2.43 -7.51
N VAL A 47 -1.75 -2.94 -6.67
CA VAL A 47 -2.18 -4.35 -6.75
C VAL A 47 -2.79 -4.63 -8.12
N ILE A 48 -3.75 -3.80 -8.54
CA ILE A 48 -4.48 -4.00 -9.79
C ILE A 48 -3.53 -3.85 -10.98
N TYR A 49 -2.78 -2.76 -11.03
CA TYR A 49 -1.83 -2.50 -12.11
C TYR A 49 -0.72 -3.56 -12.18
N GLY A 50 -0.14 -3.92 -11.03
CA GLY A 50 0.86 -4.97 -10.96
C GLY A 50 0.33 -6.32 -11.44
N PHE A 51 -0.93 -6.66 -11.13
CA PHE A 51 -1.57 -7.87 -11.62
C PHE A 51 -1.75 -7.84 -13.15
N VAL A 52 -2.29 -6.75 -13.70
CA VAL A 52 -2.45 -6.52 -15.15
C VAL A 52 -1.12 -6.69 -15.88
N VAL A 53 -0.06 -6.02 -15.40
CA VAL A 53 1.27 -6.06 -16.04
C VAL A 53 1.91 -7.45 -15.95
N VAL A 54 1.86 -8.11 -14.79
CA VAL A 54 2.55 -9.39 -14.59
C VAL A 54 1.81 -10.54 -15.27
N TRP A 55 0.48 -10.46 -15.41
CA TRP A 55 -0.34 -11.55 -15.97
C TRP A 55 -0.89 -11.27 -17.38
N GLY A 56 -0.60 -10.09 -17.95
CA GLY A 56 -0.93 -9.75 -19.34
C GLY A 56 -2.41 -9.67 -19.65
N VAL A 57 -3.23 -9.33 -18.64
CA VAL A 57 -4.66 -8.98 -18.83
C VAL A 57 -4.77 -7.58 -19.40
#